data_AF-A0A6C0HH85-F1
#
_entry.id   AF-A0A6C0HH85-F1
#
_cell.length_a   1.000
_cell.length_b   1.000
_cell.length_c   1.000
_cell.angle_alpha   90.00
_cell.angle_beta   90.00
_cell.angle_gamma   90.00
#
_symmetry.space_group_name_H-M   'P 1'
#
loop_
_entity.id
_entity.type
_entity.pdbx_description
1 polymer ?
#
loop_
_entity_poly.entity_id
_entity_poly.type
_entity_poly.pdbx_seq_one_letter_code
_entity_poly.pdbx_strand_id
1 'polypeptide(L)' 'MSQEQKQEQQQQKQKIEATKLADLKKELEDKGTTAVKNLWNDNTVTLDKLSNVMEQGHIEFVEKTGRPMTYSEMRELYG' A
#
# COMPACT_ATOMS: atom_id res chain seq x y z
N MET A 1 -21.67 -29.41 3.24
CA MET A 1 -21.03 -28.51 2.27
C MET A 1 -20.19 -29.34 1.33
N SER A 2 -20.48 -29.27 0.02
CA SER A 2 -19.68 -29.96 -1.01
C SER A 2 -18.28 -29.32 -1.12
N GLN A 3 -17.31 -30.07 -1.67
CA GLN A 3 -15.95 -29.55 -1.88
C GLN A 3 -15.92 -28.35 -2.85
N GLU A 4 -16.83 -28.32 -3.83
CA GLU A 4 -17.02 -27.19 -4.76
C GLU A 4 -17.46 -25.91 -4.04
N GLN A 5 -18.43 -26.00 -3.11
CA GLN A 5 -18.89 -24.83 -2.34
C GLN A 5 -17.78 -24.23 -1.45
N LYS A 6 -16.83 -25.04 -0.99
CA LYS A 6 -15.67 -24.56 -0.22
C LYS A 6 -14.64 -23.85 -1.12
N GLN A 7 -14.44 -24.34 -2.34
CA GLN A 7 -13.54 -23.74 -3.32
C GLN A 7 -14.05 -22.39 -3.83
N GLU A 8 -15.34 -22.28 -4.14
CA GLU A 8 -15.96 -21.02 -4.59
C GLU A 8 -15.91 -19.94 -3.50
N GLN A 9 -16.17 -20.30 -2.24
CA GLN A 9 -16.07 -19.37 -1.11
C GLN A 9 -14.62 -18.91 -0.85
N GLN A 10 -13.62 -19.78 -1.04
CA GLN A 10 -12.21 -19.39 -0.93
C GLN A 10 -11.79 -18.43 -2.06
N GLN A 11 -12.20 -18.70 -3.29
CA GLN A 11 -11.90 -17.82 -4.43
C GLN A 11 -12.56 -16.44 -4.29
N GLN A 12 -13.81 -16.38 -3.81
CA GLN A 12 -14.48 -15.11 -3.55
C GLN A 12 -13.79 -14.28 -2.46
N LYS A 13 -13.35 -14.91 -1.36
CA LYS A 13 -12.59 -14.21 -0.31
C LYS A 13 -11.26 -13.65 -0.81
N GLN A 14 -10.50 -14.45 -1.56
CA GLN A 14 -9.23 -14.01 -2.15
C GLN A 14 -9.41 -12.83 -3.09
N LYS A 15 -10.48 -12.83 -3.88
CA LYS A 15 -10.79 -11.73 -4.81
C LYS A 15 -11.14 -10.43 -4.07
N ILE A 16 -11.91 -10.51 -2.98
CA ILE A 16 -12.26 -9.35 -2.15
C ILE A 16 -11.02 -8.78 -1.45
N GLU A 17 -10.14 -9.64 -0.94
CA GLU A 17 -8.86 -9.21 -0.33
C GLU A 17 -7.95 -8.53 -1.34
N ALA A 18 -7.87 -9.06 -2.57
CA ALA A 18 -7.10 -8.44 -3.65
C ALA A 18 -7.61 -7.03 -4.01
N THR A 19 -8.93 -6.84 -4.07
CA THR A 19 -9.51 -5.51 -4.34
C THR A 19 -9.21 -4.53 -3.20
N LYS A 20 -9.38 -4.94 -1.94
CA LYS A 20 -9.06 -4.10 -0.79
C LYS A 20 -7.58 -3.70 -0.73
N LEU A 21 -6.70 -4.63 -1.10
CA LEU A 21 -5.26 -4.36 -1.15
C LEU A 21 -4.92 -3.36 -2.25
N ALA A 22 -5.56 -3.46 -3.42
CA ALA A 22 -5.36 -2.52 -4.52
C ALA A 22 -5.84 -1.10 -4.15
N ASP A 23 -6.99 -0.99 -3.48
CA ASP A 23 -7.51 0.30 -3.00
C ASP A 23 -6.57 0.94 -1.97
N LEU A 24 -6.04 0.12 -1.03
CA LEU A 24 -5.04 0.58 -0.06
C LEU A 24 -3.78 1.09 -0.75
N LYS A 25 -3.24 0.35 -1.72
CA LYS A 25 -2.05 0.77 -2.46
C LYS A 25 -2.26 2.14 -3.11
N LYS A 26 -3.40 2.32 -3.79
CA LYS A 26 -3.74 3.59 -4.42
C LYS A 26 -3.83 4.74 -3.41
N GLU A 27 -4.44 4.50 -2.25
CA GLU A 27 -4.51 5.51 -1.17
C GLU A 27 -3.10 5.91 -0.69
N LEU A 28 -2.19 4.95 -0.53
CA LEU A 28 -0.81 5.19 -0.09
C LEU A 28 0.01 5.94 -1.15
N GLU A 29 -0.19 5.61 -2.44
CA GLU A 29 0.43 6.31 -3.56
C GLU A 29 -0.01 7.78 -3.64
N ASP A 30 -1.32 8.03 -3.51
CA ASP A 30 -1.90 9.38 -3.53
C ASP A 30 -1.38 10.23 -2.35
N LYS A 31 -1.31 9.62 -1.16
CA LYS A 31 -0.74 10.27 0.03
C LYS A 31 0.76 10.56 -0.13
N GLY A 32 1.53 9.59 -0.58
CA GLY A 32 2.96 9.74 -0.84
C GLY A 32 3.24 10.84 -1.85
N THR A 33 2.51 10.84 -2.97
CA THR A 33 2.60 11.88 -4.00
C THR A 33 2.28 13.27 -3.45
N THR A 34 1.23 13.38 -2.63
CA THR A 34 0.85 14.66 -2.00
C THR A 34 1.91 15.15 -1.03
N ALA A 35 2.47 14.26 -0.20
CA ALA A 35 3.55 14.60 0.72
C ALA A 35 4.80 15.08 -0.03
N VAL A 36 5.22 14.39 -1.09
CA VAL A 36 6.37 14.80 -1.92
C VAL A 36 6.11 16.13 -2.62
N LYS A 37 4.91 16.37 -3.14
CA LYS A 37 4.52 17.67 -3.73
C LYS A 37 4.62 18.81 -2.71
N ASN A 38 4.20 18.59 -1.47
CA ASN A 38 4.34 19.59 -0.42
C ASN A 38 5.81 19.89 -0.11
N LEU A 39 6.65 18.85 0.02
CA LEU A 39 8.09 19.02 0.21
C LEU A 39 8.74 19.80 -0.93
N TRP A 40 8.30 19.55 -2.17
CA TRP A 40 8.75 20.25 -3.37
C TRP A 40 8.35 21.72 -3.34
N ASN A 41 7.08 22.01 -3.07
CA ASN A 41 6.55 23.38 -3.01
C ASN A 41 7.21 24.19 -1.88
N ASP A 42 7.50 23.56 -0.76
CA ASP A 42 8.19 24.18 0.39
C ASP A 42 9.70 24.29 0.17
N ASN A 43 10.23 23.76 -0.94
CA ASN A 43 11.65 23.69 -1.27
C ASN A 43 12.50 23.05 -0.16
N THR A 44 11.95 22.02 0.49
CA THR A 44 12.62 21.32 1.60
C THR A 44 12.87 19.83 1.33
N VAL A 45 12.90 19.44 0.05
CA VAL A 45 13.18 18.06 -0.36
C VAL A 45 14.57 17.65 0.11
N THR A 46 14.62 16.62 0.95
CA THR A 46 15.84 16.01 1.48
C THR A 46 15.64 14.50 1.52
N LEU A 47 16.74 13.75 1.51
CA LEU A 47 16.69 12.28 1.57
C LEU A 47 15.92 11.82 2.82
N ASP A 48 16.21 12.38 3.99
CA ASP A 48 15.54 12.03 5.25
C ASP A 48 14.03 12.23 5.18
N LYS A 49 13.57 13.34 4.58
CA LYS A 49 12.13 13.60 4.45
C LYS A 49 11.46 12.66 3.45
N LEU A 50 12.15 12.30 2.35
CA LEU A 50 11.65 11.31 1.40
C LEU A 50 11.57 9.91 2.06
N SER A 51 12.60 9.53 2.81
CA SER A 51 12.62 8.29 3.59
C SER A 51 11.50 8.26 4.63
N ASN A 52 11.23 9.37 5.32
CA ASN A 52 10.11 9.46 6.25
C ASN A 52 8.75 9.28 5.55
N VAL A 53 8.55 9.84 4.35
CA VAL A 53 7.30 9.63 3.59
C VAL A 53 7.11 8.14 3.28
N MET A 54 8.17 7.46 2.84
CA MET A 54 8.14 6.03 2.55
C MET A 54 7.92 5.19 3.81
N GLU A 55 8.55 5.55 4.93
CA GLU A 55 8.41 4.86 6.22
C GLU A 55 6.99 4.99 6.77
N GLN A 56 6.39 6.17 6.71
CA GLN A 56 5.00 6.38 7.13
C GLN A 56 4.02 5.54 6.31
N GLY A 57 4.21 5.47 5.00
CA GLY A 57 3.40 4.61 4.14
C GLY A 57 3.61 3.11 4.42
N HIS A 58 4.84 2.70 4.76
CA HIS A 58 5.13 1.35 5.23
C HIS A 58 4.41 1.00 6.54
N ILE A 59 4.45 1.89 7.52
CA ILE A 59 3.75 1.71 8.81
C ILE A 59 2.25 1.56 8.57
N GLU A 60 1.64 2.47 7.79
CA GLU A 60 0.20 2.41 7.50
C GLU A 60 -0.19 1.10 6.78
N PHE A 61 0.65 0.62 5.87
CA PHE A 61 0.43 -0.66 5.21
C PHE A 61 0.48 -1.84 6.19
N VAL A 62 1.45 -1.87 7.10
CA VAL A 62 1.58 -2.92 8.11
C VAL A 62 0.37 -2.92 9.04
N GLU A 63 -0.08 -1.74 9.48
CA GLU A 63 -1.26 -1.60 10.34
C GLU A 63 -2.54 -2.13 9.66
N LYS A 64 -2.73 -1.83 8.37
CA LYS A 64 -3.94 -2.22 7.64
C LYS A 64 -3.92 -3.66 7.13
N THR A 65 -2.75 -4.25 6.89
CA THR A 65 -2.61 -5.59 6.29
C THR A 65 -2.08 -6.66 7.26
N GLY A 66 -1.49 -6.25 8.38
CA GLY A 66 -0.83 -7.14 9.34
C GLY A 66 0.49 -7.74 8.85
N ARG A 67 1.05 -7.27 7.74
CA ARG A 67 2.32 -7.76 7.19
C ARG A 67 3.18 -6.64 6.60
N PRO A 68 4.51 -6.82 6.51
CA PRO A 68 5.36 -5.89 5.78
C PRO A 68 5.04 -5.87 4.28
N MET A 69 5.31 -4.73 3.65
CA MET A 69 5.34 -4.63 2.20
C MET A 69 6.45 -5.50 1.62
N THR A 70 6.17 -6.14 0.49
CA THR A 70 7.18 -6.80 -0.33
C THR A 70 7.96 -5.78 -1.16
N TYR A 71 9.12 -6.15 -1.67
CA TYR A 71 9.91 -5.28 -2.55
C TYR A 71 9.12 -4.84 -3.80
N SER A 72 8.34 -5.74 -4.40
CA SER A 72 7.51 -5.41 -5.56
C SER A 72 6.46 -4.34 -5.23
N GLU A 73 5.85 -4.40 -4.05
CA GLU A 73 4.86 -3.41 -3.60
C GLU A 73 5.50 -2.06 -3.31
N MET A 74 6.66 -2.05 -2.65
CA MET A 74 7.41 -0.81 -2.42
C MET A 74 7.80 -0.14 -3.74
N ARG A 75 8.24 -0.93 -4.73
CA ARG A 75 8.60 -0.42 -6.06
C ARG A 75 7.39 0.03 -6.87
N GLU A 76 6.24 -0.62 -6.71
CA GLU A 76 4.99 -0.20 -7.34
C GLU A 76 4.51 1.15 -6.79
N LEU A 77 4.66 1.38 -5.49
CA LEU A 77 4.18 2.58 -4.80
C LEU A 77 5.14 3.77 -4.88
N TYR A 78 6.45 3.52 -4.84
CA TYR A 78 7.48 4.55 -4.63
C TYR A 78 8.63 4.49 -5.65
N GLY A 79 8.60 3.57 -6.62
CA GLY A 79 9.62 3.42 -7.66
C GLY A 79 9.33 4.24 -8.89
#